data_AF-A0A832AWE1-F1
#
_entry.id   AF-A0A832AWE1-F1
#
_cell.length_a   1.000
_cell.length_b   1.000
_cell.length_c   1.000
_cell.angle_alpha   90.00
_cell.angle_beta   90.00
_cell.angle_gamma   90.00
#
_symmetry.space_group_name_H-M   'P 1'
#
loop_
_entity.id
_entity.type
_entity.pdbx_description
1 polymer ?
#
loop_
_entity_poly.entity_id
_entity_poly.type
_entity_poly.pdbx_seq_one_letter_code
_entity_poly.pdbx_strand_id
1 'polypeptide(L)'
;MLKCFVVLATWGQPVYWGNANYHYDGTSLCTCCSLMVLLKRIVDKYGVSSVRRVYLFGLDSVVDIDGVSKICGEGDGGSVCRNVVCRYIKNGYRFGDGCFSDYHGLIDYVSKFYDHVYKELLEKSFEGARYKNIIDSLRNVVKVVVLPALGSPGGLFKFVGSVEDYVALSLINLGEDLANLD
;
A
#
# COMPACT_ATOMS: atom_id res chain seq x y z
N MET A 1 28.14 5.24 -11.72
CA MET A 1 27.06 4.36 -12.24
C MET A 1 25.80 4.68 -11.45
N LEU A 2 24.75 5.19 -12.11
CA LEU A 2 23.47 5.46 -11.45
C LEU A 2 22.84 4.13 -11.05
N LYS A 3 22.66 3.89 -9.75
CA LYS A 3 21.92 2.71 -9.27
C LYS A 3 20.43 2.98 -9.46
N CYS A 4 19.74 2.11 -10.18
CA CYS A 4 18.29 2.15 -10.33
C CYS A 4 17.66 1.06 -9.47
N PHE A 5 16.52 1.36 -8.86
CA PHE A 5 15.83 0.48 -7.94
C PHE A 5 14.40 0.24 -8.41
N VAL A 6 14.03 -1.04 -8.44
CA VAL A 6 12.65 -1.49 -8.41
C VAL A 6 12.39 -1.98 -6.99
N VAL A 7 11.35 -1.44 -6.34
CA VAL A 7 11.01 -1.75 -4.95
C VAL A 7 9.74 -2.58 -4.94
N LEU A 8 9.75 -3.71 -4.23
CA LEU A 8 8.58 -4.58 -4.07
C LEU A 8 8.17 -4.54 -2.61
N ALA A 9 6.88 -4.32 -2.35
CA ALA A 9 6.32 -4.30 -1.01
C ALA A 9 5.02 -5.09 -0.96
N THR A 10 4.95 -6.06 -0.04
CA THR A 10 3.74 -6.84 0.24
C THR A 10 3.00 -6.22 1.42
N TRP A 11 1.74 -5.85 1.22
CA TRP A 11 0.90 -5.20 2.21
C TRP A 11 -0.27 -6.11 2.60
N GLY A 12 -0.38 -6.38 3.90
CA GLY A 12 -1.60 -6.91 4.49
C GLY A 12 -2.64 -5.80 4.67
N GLN A 13 -3.17 -5.67 5.89
CA GLN A 13 -4.20 -4.69 6.24
C GLN A 13 -3.58 -3.50 7.00
N PRO A 14 -3.43 -2.30 6.37
CA PRO A 14 -2.73 -1.17 6.99
C PRO A 14 -3.44 -0.59 8.23
N VAL A 15 -4.73 -0.85 8.39
CA VAL A 15 -5.54 -0.34 9.52
C VAL A 15 -5.00 -0.79 10.88
N TYR A 16 -4.33 -1.94 10.94
CA TYR A 16 -3.77 -2.52 12.17
C TYR A 16 -2.33 -2.10 12.46
N TRP A 17 -1.67 -1.34 11.56
CA TRP A 17 -0.26 -1.02 11.72
C TRP A 17 -0.04 0.12 12.70
N GLY A 18 0.66 -0.14 13.79
CA GLY A 18 1.12 0.87 14.74
C GLY A 18 2.29 1.70 14.18
N ASN A 19 2.49 2.91 14.72
CA ASN A 19 3.71 3.65 14.46
C ASN A 19 4.90 2.96 15.14
N ALA A 20 6.04 2.90 14.46
CA ALA A 20 7.30 2.41 14.98
C ALA A 20 8.46 3.26 14.46
N ASN A 21 9.55 3.30 15.23
CA ASN A 21 10.81 3.91 14.77
C ASN A 21 11.56 2.87 13.94
N TYR A 22 11.58 3.05 12.62
CA TYR A 22 12.36 2.21 11.72
C TYR A 22 13.76 2.78 11.56
N HIS A 23 14.76 1.89 11.56
CA HIS A 23 16.16 2.21 11.33
C HIS A 23 16.71 1.34 10.20
N TYR A 24 17.25 1.96 9.16
CA TYR A 24 17.82 1.25 8.02
C TYR A 24 18.98 2.02 7.40
N ASP A 25 20.19 1.45 7.46
CA ASP A 25 21.42 1.96 6.82
C ASP A 25 21.66 3.47 7.10
N GLY A 26 21.59 3.85 8.38
CA GLY A 26 21.78 5.23 8.85
C GLY A 26 20.59 6.18 8.66
N THR A 27 19.50 5.72 8.04
CA THR A 27 18.23 6.47 7.97
C THR A 27 17.28 6.00 9.07
N SER A 28 16.66 6.96 9.76
CA SER A 28 15.65 6.71 10.79
C SER A 28 14.36 7.43 10.41
N LEU A 29 13.21 6.77 10.62
CA LEU A 29 11.90 7.35 10.35
C LEU A 29 10.84 6.75 11.29
N CYS A 30 10.10 7.61 11.99
CA CYS A 30 8.89 7.20 12.71
C CYS A 30 7.74 7.11 11.70
N THR A 31 7.26 5.90 11.45
CA THR A 31 6.19 5.63 10.49
C THR A 31 5.51 4.32 10.86
N CYS A 32 4.37 4.01 10.26
CA CYS A 32 3.69 2.74 10.42
C CYS A 32 4.04 1.74 9.30
N CYS A 33 4.85 2.13 8.31
CA CYS A 33 5.17 1.30 7.16
C CYS A 33 6.67 1.34 6.83
N SER A 34 7.33 0.18 6.86
CA SER A 34 8.76 0.03 6.55
C SER A 34 9.14 0.48 5.13
N LEU A 35 8.20 0.45 4.18
CA LEU A 35 8.42 0.95 2.82
C LEU A 35 8.89 2.42 2.83
N MET A 36 8.38 3.24 3.75
CA MET A 36 8.70 4.67 3.79
C MET A 36 10.15 4.92 4.18
N VAL A 37 10.70 4.14 5.14
CA VAL A 37 12.13 4.28 5.51
C VAL A 37 13.04 3.82 4.38
N LEU A 38 12.65 2.78 3.63
CA LEU A 38 13.41 2.27 2.49
C LEU A 38 13.44 3.28 1.34
N LEU A 39 12.28 3.82 0.96
CA LEU A 39 12.19 4.86 -0.07
C LEU A 39 12.98 6.10 0.34
N LYS A 40 12.86 6.53 1.60
CA LYS A 40 13.64 7.66 2.13
C LYS A 40 15.13 7.42 1.99
N ARG A 41 15.60 6.23 2.38
CA ARG A 41 17.01 5.85 2.28
C ARG A 41 17.54 5.86 0.84
N ILE A 42 16.75 5.37 -0.11
CA ILE A 42 17.11 5.34 -1.53
C ILE A 42 17.19 6.77 -2.07
N VAL A 43 16.13 7.55 -1.86
CA VAL A 43 16.03 8.92 -2.35
C VAL A 43 17.13 9.81 -1.76
N ASP A 44 17.40 9.71 -0.45
CA ASP A 44 18.40 10.55 0.21
C ASP A 44 19.82 10.28 -0.28
N LYS A 45 20.15 9.04 -0.72
CA LYS A 45 21.49 8.69 -1.20
C LYS A 45 21.66 8.73 -2.71
N TYR A 46 20.64 8.36 -3.47
CA TYR A 46 20.72 8.15 -4.91
C TYR A 46 19.83 9.10 -5.72
N GLY A 47 18.99 9.91 -5.06
CA GLY A 47 18.03 10.81 -5.69
C GLY A 47 16.75 10.10 -6.11
N VAL A 48 15.66 10.85 -6.28
CA VAL A 48 14.33 10.26 -6.58
C VAL A 48 14.25 9.59 -7.94
N SER A 49 15.01 10.06 -8.93
CA SER A 49 15.12 9.42 -10.25
C SER A 49 15.73 8.02 -10.23
N SER A 50 16.34 7.61 -9.10
CA SER A 50 16.82 6.24 -8.92
C SER A 50 15.69 5.23 -8.66
N VAL A 51 14.52 5.67 -8.19
CA VAL A 51 13.36 4.80 -7.98
C VAL A 51 12.58 4.70 -9.27
N ARG A 52 12.69 3.56 -9.96
CA ARG A 52 12.04 3.33 -11.25
C ARG A 52 10.60 2.87 -11.12
N ARG A 53 10.34 1.98 -10.16
CA ARG A 53 9.02 1.42 -9.90
C ARG A 53 8.89 1.00 -8.45
N VAL A 54 7.69 1.15 -7.89
CA VAL A 54 7.28 0.57 -6.61
C VAL A 54 6.10 -0.36 -6.89
N TYR A 55 6.29 -1.67 -6.77
CA TYR A 55 5.18 -2.62 -6.80
C TYR A 55 4.61 -2.77 -5.40
N LEU A 56 3.32 -2.51 -5.28
CA LEU A 56 2.56 -2.64 -4.06
C LEU A 56 1.61 -3.82 -4.17
N PHE A 57 2.00 -4.95 -3.61
CA PHE A 57 1.20 -6.17 -3.59
C PHE A 57 0.23 -6.13 -2.42
N GLY A 58 -1.04 -5.84 -2.71
CA GLY A 58 -2.13 -5.81 -1.73
C GLY A 58 -2.99 -7.07 -1.83
N LEU A 59 -3.72 -7.41 -0.77
CA LEU A 59 -4.67 -8.51 -0.77
C LEU A 59 -6.10 -8.00 -1.01
N ASP A 60 -6.87 -8.71 -1.83
CA ASP A 60 -8.29 -8.42 -2.04
C ASP A 60 -9.10 -8.51 -0.74
N SER A 61 -8.64 -9.31 0.23
CA SER A 61 -9.26 -9.42 1.55
C SER A 61 -9.23 -8.17 2.41
N VAL A 62 -8.62 -7.08 1.94
CA VAL A 62 -8.81 -5.77 2.57
C VAL A 62 -10.27 -5.31 2.50
N VAL A 63 -11.10 -5.92 1.63
CA VAL A 63 -12.54 -5.66 1.65
C VAL A 63 -13.28 -6.28 2.82
N ASP A 64 -12.66 -7.25 3.48
CA ASP A 64 -13.20 -7.93 4.65
C ASP A 64 -12.79 -7.23 5.96
N ILE A 65 -12.46 -5.94 5.95
CA ILE A 65 -12.20 -5.26 7.22
C ILE A 65 -13.54 -5.10 7.94
N ASP A 66 -13.97 -6.11 8.68
CA ASP A 66 -15.05 -6.01 9.63
C ASP A 66 -14.63 -5.11 10.79
N GLY A 67 -15.59 -4.38 11.35
CA GLY A 67 -15.35 -3.56 12.52
C GLY A 67 -14.56 -2.28 12.24
N VAL A 68 -14.48 -1.79 10.99
CA VAL A 68 -13.97 -0.43 10.72
C VAL A 68 -14.72 0.60 11.56
N SER A 69 -16.01 0.46 11.78
CA SER A 69 -16.76 1.36 12.68
C SER A 69 -16.31 1.27 14.14
N LYS A 70 -15.85 0.10 14.61
CA LYS A 70 -15.25 -0.09 15.94
C LYS A 70 -13.81 0.45 15.99
N ILE A 71 -12.99 0.11 15.00
CA ILE A 71 -11.58 0.51 14.88
C ILE A 71 -11.45 2.00 14.53
N CYS A 72 -12.38 2.60 13.81
CA CYS A 72 -12.35 4.00 13.43
C CYS A 72 -13.32 4.86 14.25
N GLY A 73 -14.06 4.25 15.19
CA GLY A 73 -15.00 4.90 16.10
C GLY A 73 -14.34 5.37 17.41
N GLU A 74 -13.21 4.79 17.81
CA GLU A 74 -12.35 5.32 18.87
C GLU A 74 -11.50 6.47 18.29
N GLY A 75 -11.50 7.63 18.95
CA GLY A 75 -11.02 8.93 18.43
C GLY A 75 -9.58 8.99 17.87
N ASP A 76 -9.17 10.19 17.44
CA ASP A 76 -7.97 10.53 16.65
C ASP A 76 -6.58 10.19 17.27
N GLY A 77 -6.49 9.24 18.20
CA GLY A 77 -5.25 8.74 18.81
C GLY A 77 -4.60 7.54 18.09
N GLY A 78 -5.10 7.16 16.91
CA GLY A 78 -4.58 6.04 16.12
C GLY A 78 -3.22 6.33 15.45
N SER A 79 -2.56 5.27 14.96
CA SER A 79 -1.37 5.40 14.10
C SER A 79 -1.70 6.16 12.81
N VAL A 80 -0.67 6.63 12.09
CA VAL A 80 -0.88 7.33 10.81
C VAL A 80 -1.63 6.41 9.82
N CYS A 81 -1.26 5.13 9.74
CA CYS A 81 -1.91 4.17 8.86
C CYS A 81 -3.38 3.94 9.21
N ARG A 82 -3.70 3.78 10.49
CA ARG A 82 -5.10 3.66 10.96
C ARG A 82 -5.89 4.89 10.54
N ASN A 83 -5.36 6.09 10.79
CA ASN A 83 -6.07 7.34 10.49
C ASN A 83 -6.30 7.55 8.99
N VAL A 84 -5.31 7.23 8.14
CA VAL A 84 -5.45 7.29 6.67
C VAL A 84 -6.55 6.32 6.19
N VAL A 85 -6.48 5.05 6.61
CA VAL A 85 -7.47 4.03 6.22
C VAL A 85 -8.87 4.41 6.71
N CYS A 86 -8.98 4.82 7.98
CA CYS A 86 -10.24 5.23 8.58
C CYS A 86 -10.86 6.44 7.87
N ARG A 87 -10.06 7.43 7.47
CA ARG A 87 -10.55 8.60 6.73
C ARG A 87 -11.07 8.19 5.36
N TYR A 88 -10.31 7.36 4.64
CA TYR A 88 -10.74 6.86 3.33
C TYR A 88 -12.12 6.19 3.42
N ILE A 89 -12.30 5.31 4.41
CA ILE A 89 -13.56 4.58 4.61
C ILE A 89 -14.71 5.52 5.03
N LYS A 90 -14.44 6.46 5.96
CA LYS A 90 -15.43 7.46 6.41
C LYS A 90 -15.91 8.38 5.28
N ASN A 91 -15.09 8.65 4.27
CA ASN A 91 -15.43 9.49 3.12
C ASN A 91 -16.32 8.79 2.06
N GLY A 92 -17.06 7.75 2.45
CA GLY A 92 -18.02 7.06 1.59
C GLY A 92 -17.47 5.82 0.89
N TYR A 93 -16.20 5.45 1.12
CA TYR A 93 -15.65 4.17 0.67
C TYR A 93 -16.04 3.07 1.64
N ARG A 94 -17.31 2.66 1.59
CA ARG A 94 -17.81 1.58 2.44
C ARG A 94 -17.46 0.23 1.83
N PHE A 95 -16.58 -0.49 2.50
CA PHE A 95 -16.43 -1.93 2.31
C PHE A 95 -17.76 -2.61 2.67
N GLY A 96 -18.37 -3.33 1.72
CA GLY A 96 -19.61 -4.09 1.95
C GLY A 96 -20.92 -3.50 1.41
N ASP A 97 -20.99 -2.21 1.07
CA ASP A 97 -22.20 -1.61 0.45
C ASP A 97 -22.16 -1.68 -1.09
N GLY A 98 -20.99 -1.92 -1.68
CA GLY A 98 -20.81 -2.15 -3.10
C GLY A 98 -21.05 -3.61 -3.45
N CYS A 99 -22.22 -3.94 -3.98
CA CYS A 99 -22.36 -5.15 -4.78
C CYS A 99 -21.47 -4.98 -6.02
N PHE A 100 -20.27 -5.58 -6.02
CA PHE A 100 -19.48 -5.70 -7.23
C PHE A 100 -20.19 -6.70 -8.16
N SER A 101 -20.38 -6.32 -9.42
CA SER A 101 -20.96 -7.21 -10.43
C SER A 101 -20.05 -8.40 -10.75
N ASP A 102 -18.74 -8.23 -10.54
CA ASP A 102 -17.69 -9.18 -10.87
C ASP A 102 -16.42 -8.91 -10.06
N TYR A 103 -15.44 -9.82 -10.19
CA TYR A 103 -14.15 -9.74 -9.51
C TYR A 103 -13.28 -8.57 -10.01
N HIS A 104 -13.42 -8.12 -11.25
CA HIS A 104 -12.66 -6.99 -11.76
C HIS A 104 -13.05 -5.69 -11.04
N GLY A 105 -14.34 -5.48 -10.81
CA GLY A 105 -14.82 -4.35 -10.01
C GLY A 105 -14.25 -4.34 -8.59
N LEU A 106 -14.12 -5.52 -7.96
CA LEU A 106 -13.50 -5.68 -6.66
C LEU A 106 -12.00 -5.30 -6.69
N ILE A 107 -11.27 -5.84 -7.66
CA ILE A 107 -9.83 -5.58 -7.84
C ILE A 107 -9.56 -4.09 -8.10
N ASP A 108 -10.32 -3.45 -8.97
CA ASP A 108 -10.20 -2.02 -9.27
C ASP A 108 -10.44 -1.17 -8.02
N TYR A 109 -11.43 -1.56 -7.22
CA TYR A 109 -11.75 -0.89 -5.96
C TYR A 109 -10.61 -1.02 -4.95
N VAL A 110 -10.11 -2.24 -4.72
CA VAL A 110 -8.99 -2.51 -3.80
C VAL A 110 -7.70 -1.84 -4.28
N SER A 111 -7.48 -1.79 -5.59
CA SER A 111 -6.32 -1.12 -6.18
C SER A 111 -6.31 0.38 -5.84
N LYS A 112 -7.46 1.05 -6.01
CA LYS A 112 -7.65 2.46 -5.64
C LYS A 112 -7.47 2.70 -4.13
N PHE A 113 -7.91 1.76 -3.30
CA PHE A 113 -7.70 1.82 -1.85
C PHE A 113 -6.21 1.85 -1.52
N TYR A 114 -5.45 0.86 -1.98
CA TYR A 114 -4.02 0.75 -1.68
C TYR A 114 -3.21 1.92 -2.26
N ASP A 115 -3.55 2.35 -3.48
CA ASP A 115 -2.95 3.53 -4.11
C ASP A 115 -3.17 4.78 -3.26
N HIS A 116 -4.40 5.03 -2.81
CA HIS A 116 -4.71 6.16 -1.95
C HIS A 116 -3.95 6.09 -0.62
N VAL A 117 -3.97 4.95 0.07
CA VAL A 117 -3.26 4.77 1.35
C VAL A 117 -1.76 5.00 1.17
N TYR A 118 -1.15 4.46 0.11
CA TYR A 118 0.26 4.70 -0.22
C TYR A 118 0.55 6.19 -0.39
N LYS A 119 -0.25 6.89 -1.18
CA LYS A 119 -0.05 8.32 -1.48
C LYS A 119 -0.21 9.22 -0.26
N GLU A 120 -1.17 8.94 0.62
CA GLU A 120 -1.32 9.66 1.89
C GLU A 120 -0.17 9.33 2.87
N LEU A 121 0.23 8.06 2.98
CA LEU A 121 1.35 7.67 3.85
C LEU A 121 2.67 8.30 3.41
N LEU A 122 2.86 8.44 2.10
CA LEU A 122 4.01 9.13 1.52
C LEU A 122 4.03 10.61 1.95
N GLU A 123 2.91 11.33 1.86
CA GLU A 123 2.85 12.73 2.32
C GLU A 123 3.12 12.87 3.82
N LYS A 124 2.56 11.97 4.63
CA LYS A 124 2.74 12.00 6.10
C LYS A 124 4.13 11.58 6.54
N SER A 125 4.83 10.77 5.75
CA SER A 125 6.17 10.29 6.08
C SER A 125 7.28 11.19 5.57
N PHE A 126 7.00 12.03 4.57
CA PHE A 126 7.96 12.92 3.93
C PHE A 126 7.53 14.39 4.09
N GLU A 127 7.87 15.00 5.21
CA GLU A 127 7.46 16.38 5.51
C GLU A 127 8.47 17.43 5.04
N GLY A 128 7.96 18.59 4.58
CA GLY A 128 8.74 19.78 4.26
C GLY A 128 8.95 20.06 2.76
N ALA A 129 9.27 21.32 2.44
CA ALA A 129 9.37 21.81 1.06
C ALA A 129 10.36 21.02 0.19
N ARG A 130 11.41 20.46 0.80
CA ARG A 130 12.42 19.61 0.14
C ARG A 130 11.81 18.37 -0.52
N TYR A 131 10.76 17.79 0.06
CA TYR A 131 10.20 16.53 -0.42
C TYR A 131 9.00 16.68 -1.34
N LYS A 132 8.52 17.90 -1.62
CA LYS A 132 7.34 18.09 -2.48
C LYS A 132 7.52 17.44 -3.86
N ASN A 133 8.61 17.77 -4.55
CA ASN A 133 8.91 17.20 -5.87
C ASN A 133 9.22 15.69 -5.80
N ILE A 134 9.73 15.22 -4.66
CA ILE A 134 10.02 13.81 -4.41
C ILE A 134 8.72 13.02 -4.26
N ILE A 135 7.77 13.54 -3.49
CA ILE A 135 6.45 12.94 -3.30
C ILE A 135 5.75 12.81 -4.65
N ASP A 136 5.72 13.90 -5.43
CA ASP A 136 5.06 13.89 -6.75
C ASP A 136 5.70 12.85 -7.70
N SER A 137 7.02 12.69 -7.65
CA SER A 137 7.71 11.67 -8.44
C SER A 137 7.36 10.25 -7.98
N LEU A 138 7.40 9.99 -6.67
CA LEU A 138 7.12 8.67 -6.10
C LEU A 138 5.65 8.24 -6.28
N ARG A 139 4.72 9.19 -6.31
CA ARG A 139 3.30 8.96 -6.61
C ARG A 139 3.05 8.37 -7.99
N ASN A 140 3.92 8.67 -8.95
CA ASN A 140 3.75 8.28 -10.35
C ASN A 140 4.47 6.96 -10.69
N VAL A 141 5.32 6.45 -9.79
CA VAL A 141 6.05 5.20 -10.03
C VAL A 141 5.48 4.02 -9.26
N VAL A 142 4.38 4.19 -8.52
CA VAL A 142 3.70 3.07 -7.85
C VAL A 142 2.80 2.31 -8.82
N LYS A 143 2.85 0.99 -8.76
CA LYS A 143 1.91 0.07 -9.39
C LYS A 143 1.33 -0.82 -8.31
N VAL A 144 0.03 -0.71 -8.09
CA VAL A 144 -0.69 -1.60 -7.17
C VAL A 144 -1.05 -2.88 -7.91
N VAL A 145 -0.72 -4.01 -7.31
CA VAL A 145 -1.11 -5.34 -7.77
C VAL A 145 -1.96 -5.94 -6.67
N VAL A 146 -3.24 -6.17 -6.95
CA VAL A 146 -4.14 -6.81 -6.00
C VAL A 146 -4.11 -8.31 -6.25
N LEU A 147 -3.87 -9.06 -5.19
CA LEU A 147 -3.69 -10.50 -5.21
C LEU A 147 -4.80 -11.21 -4.43
N PRO A 148 -5.18 -12.41 -4.84
CA PRO A 148 -6.21 -13.18 -4.17
C PRO A 148 -5.73 -13.62 -2.79
N ALA A 149 -6.55 -13.37 -1.77
CA ALA A 149 -6.35 -13.90 -0.44
C ALA A 149 -6.88 -15.33 -0.31
N LEU A 150 -6.49 -15.99 0.78
CA LEU A 150 -7.00 -17.30 1.17
C LEU A 150 -7.37 -17.30 2.65
N GLY A 151 -8.50 -17.91 3.00
CA GLY A 151 -8.98 -18.03 4.38
C GLY A 151 -9.91 -16.89 4.80
N SER A 152 -9.89 -16.53 6.08
CA SER A 152 -10.79 -15.52 6.66
C SER A 152 -9.99 -14.50 7.48
N PRO A 153 -9.20 -13.64 6.80
CA PRO A 153 -8.30 -12.70 7.47
C PRO A 153 -9.03 -11.53 8.15
N GLY A 154 -10.26 -11.23 7.75
CA GLY A 154 -11.06 -10.11 8.26
C GLY A 154 -12.35 -10.51 8.99
N GLY A 155 -12.85 -11.72 8.73
CA GLY A 155 -13.76 -12.47 9.59
C GLY A 155 -15.19 -12.64 9.08
N LEU A 156 -15.69 -11.72 8.23
CA LEU A 156 -17.03 -11.86 7.63
C LEU A 156 -16.98 -12.69 6.36
N PHE A 157 -15.92 -12.53 5.58
CA PHE A 157 -15.73 -13.24 4.33
C PHE A 157 -14.79 -14.43 4.50
N LYS A 158 -15.03 -15.43 3.65
CA LYS A 158 -14.12 -16.56 3.45
C LYS A 158 -13.67 -16.55 2.01
N PHE A 159 -12.38 -16.30 1.81
CA PHE A 159 -11.72 -16.33 0.52
C PHE A 159 -11.30 -17.77 0.24
N VAL A 160 -11.76 -18.30 -0.90
CA VAL A 160 -11.53 -19.68 -1.33
C VAL A 160 -10.83 -19.64 -2.68
N GLY A 161 -9.75 -20.39 -2.80
CA GLY A 161 -8.91 -20.42 -3.99
C GLY A 161 -7.66 -21.24 -3.75
N SER A 162 -6.62 -21.01 -4.55
CA SER A 162 -5.32 -21.67 -4.46
C SER A 162 -4.24 -20.65 -4.08
N VAL A 163 -3.24 -21.09 -3.31
CA VAL A 163 -2.08 -20.23 -2.97
C VAL A 163 -1.24 -19.95 -4.22
N GLU A 164 -1.25 -20.88 -5.18
CA GLU A 164 -0.56 -20.75 -6.45
C GLU A 164 -1.10 -19.58 -7.28
N ASP A 165 -2.39 -19.21 -7.14
CA ASP A 165 -2.98 -18.05 -7.83
C ASP A 165 -2.29 -16.73 -7.41
N TYR A 166 -1.97 -16.58 -6.12
CA TYR A 166 -1.19 -15.43 -5.62
C TYR A 166 0.16 -15.33 -6.34
N VAL A 167 0.87 -16.45 -6.44
CA VAL A 167 2.20 -16.50 -7.04
C VAL A 167 2.12 -16.25 -8.54
N ALA A 168 1.22 -16.93 -9.25
CA ALA A 168 1.05 -16.79 -10.69
C ALA A 168 0.70 -15.35 -11.08
N LEU A 169 -0.28 -14.74 -10.41
CA LEU A 169 -0.68 -13.36 -10.70
C LEU A 169 0.42 -12.35 -10.34
N SER A 170 1.17 -12.58 -9.26
CA SER A 170 2.34 -11.76 -8.93
C SER A 170 3.39 -11.78 -10.03
N LEU A 171 3.72 -12.99 -10.53
CA LEU A 171 4.72 -13.18 -11.57
C LEU A 171 4.29 -12.60 -12.92
N ILE A 172 3.02 -12.78 -13.31
CA ILE A 172 2.48 -12.20 -14.55
C ILE A 172 2.57 -10.67 -14.49
N ASN A 173 2.06 -10.05 -13.41
CA ASN A 173 2.06 -8.60 -13.26
C ASN A 173 3.46 -7.99 -13.20
N LEU A 174 4.42 -8.69 -12.58
CA LEU A 174 5.82 -8.30 -12.57
C LEU A 174 6.46 -8.46 -13.95
N GLY A 175 6.29 -9.62 -14.58
CA GLY A 175 6.92 -9.95 -15.86
C GLY A 175 6.50 -9.01 -16.97
N GLU A 176 5.20 -8.73 -17.10
CA GLU A 176 4.67 -7.82 -18.11
C GLU A 176 5.15 -6.38 -17.91
N ASP A 177 5.26 -5.92 -16.67
CA ASP A 177 5.65 -4.53 -16.40
C ASP A 177 7.16 -4.31 -16.47
N LEU A 178 7.94 -5.26 -15.95
CA LEU A 178 9.41 -5.22 -15.99
C LEU A 178 9.94 -5.33 -17.42
N ALA A 179 9.26 -6.08 -18.30
CA ALA A 179 9.62 -6.14 -19.71
C ALA A 179 9.46 -4.79 -20.43
N ASN A 180 8.67 -3.87 -19.88
CA ASN A 180 8.36 -2.55 -20.44
C ASN A 180 8.97 -1.38 -19.63
N LEU A 181 9.87 -1.67 -18.68
CA LEU A 181 10.54 -0.66 -17.86
C LEU A 181 11.89 -0.28 -18.50
N ASP A 182 11.89 0.84 -19.23
CA ASP A 182 13.09 1.45 -19.86
C ASP A 182 14.05 2.15 -18.87
#